data_AF-A0AA87AQ05-F1
#
_entry.id   AF-A0AA87AQ05-F1
#
_cell.length_a   1.000
_cell.length_b   1.000
_cell.length_c   1.000
_cell.angle_alpha   90.00
_cell.angle_beta   90.00
_cell.angle_gamma   90.00
#
_symmetry.space_group_name_H-M   'P 1'
#
loop_
_entity.id
_entity.type
_entity.pdbx_description
1 polymer ?
#
loop_
_entity_poly.entity_id
_entity_poly.type
_entity_poly.pdbx_seq_one_letter_code
_entity_poly.pdbx_strand_id
1 'polypeptide(L)'
;MNKTNNPKVPSFIERAIENDRKKLTIIKDEATQIFEEATPNDNPAASLAQSAIQEVDAALEHYDRALENPDDQKIATGCFSRAYPHRVKAEELLAKARAALIDPIYPKKDQLP
;
A
#
# COMPACT_ATOMS: atom_id res chain seq x y z
N MET A 1 -45.04 10.95 -8.29
CA MET A 1 -44.27 9.69 -8.41
C MET A 1 -42.89 9.94 -7.83
N ASN A 2 -42.63 9.39 -6.63
CA ASN A 2 -41.37 9.54 -5.90
C ASN A 2 -40.25 8.83 -6.65
N LYS A 3 -39.32 9.59 -7.23
CA LYS A 3 -38.00 9.05 -7.58
C LYS A 3 -37.24 8.93 -6.27
N THR A 4 -37.13 7.70 -5.79
CA THR A 4 -36.33 7.30 -4.65
C THR A 4 -34.94 7.90 -4.76
N ASN A 5 -34.59 8.76 -3.79
CA ASN A 5 -33.20 9.09 -3.49
C ASN A 5 -32.51 7.80 -3.03
N ASN A 6 -32.06 6.99 -4.00
CA ASN A 6 -31.12 5.93 -3.72
C ASN A 6 -29.84 6.61 -3.25
N PRO A 7 -29.35 6.37 -2.02
CA PRO A 7 -28.03 6.82 -1.68
C PRO A 7 -27.06 6.07 -2.60
N LYS A 8 -26.41 6.83 -3.48
CA LYS A 8 -25.09 6.50 -4.04
C LYS A 8 -24.25 5.85 -2.93
N VAL A 9 -23.43 4.85 -3.25
CA VAL A 9 -22.43 4.17 -2.39
C VAL A 9 -22.28 4.80 -1.01
N PRO A 10 -22.39 4.06 0.12
CA PRO A 10 -22.28 4.69 1.43
C PRO A 10 -20.95 5.46 1.48
N SER A 11 -21.04 6.80 1.55
CA SER A 11 -19.93 7.76 1.40
C SER A 11 -18.69 7.47 2.25
N PHE A 12 -18.86 6.58 3.22
CA PHE A 12 -17.85 5.99 4.05
C PHE A 12 -16.83 5.12 3.29
N ILE A 13 -17.24 4.19 2.40
CA ILE A 13 -16.30 3.26 1.74
C ILE A 13 -15.40 4.03 0.78
N GLU A 14 -15.97 4.88 -0.09
CA GLU A 14 -15.18 5.72 -0.99
C GLU A 14 -14.18 6.58 -0.23
N ARG A 15 -14.62 7.26 0.84
CA ARG A 15 -13.74 8.09 1.67
C ARG A 15 -12.68 7.29 2.41
N ALA A 16 -13.00 6.07 2.85
CA ALA A 16 -12.02 5.17 3.46
C ALA A 16 -10.97 4.74 2.44
N ILE A 17 -11.39 4.37 1.23
CA ILE A 17 -10.50 4.05 0.10
C ILE A 17 -9.59 5.23 -0.22
N GLU A 18 -10.13 6.44 -0.35
CA GLU A 18 -9.32 7.64 -0.62
C GLU A 18 -8.25 7.88 0.45
N ASN A 19 -8.60 7.69 1.72
CA ASN A 19 -7.64 7.85 2.82
C ASN A 19 -6.57 6.76 2.81
N ASP A 20 -6.94 5.51 2.56
CA ASP A 20 -5.98 4.41 2.52
C ASP A 20 -5.09 4.51 1.28
N ARG A 21 -5.61 4.94 0.12
CA ARG A 21 -4.79 5.23 -1.08
C ARG A 21 -3.72 6.27 -0.80
N LYS A 22 -4.02 7.34 -0.07
CA LYS A 22 -3.01 8.35 0.33
C LYS A 22 -1.90 7.74 1.17
N LYS A 23 -2.23 6.86 2.13
CA LYS A 23 -1.22 6.15 2.93
C LYS A 23 -0.39 5.22 2.07
N LEU A 24 -1.03 4.47 1.16
CA LEU A 24 -0.36 3.56 0.24
C LEU A 24 0.59 4.28 -0.70
N THR A 25 0.26 5.49 -1.17
CA THR A 25 1.19 6.34 -1.93
C THR A 25 2.44 6.65 -1.10
N ILE A 26 2.28 7.10 0.14
CA ILE A 26 3.42 7.39 1.03
C ILE A 26 4.27 6.14 1.25
N ILE A 27 3.64 4.98 1.49
CA ILE A 27 4.34 3.70 1.69
C ILE A 27 5.12 3.31 0.44
N LYS A 28 4.52 3.44 -0.75
CA LYS A 28 5.14 3.07 -2.03
C LYS A 28 6.29 3.99 -2.39
N ASP A 29 6.14 5.30 -2.21
CA ASP A 29 7.19 6.28 -2.48
C ASP A 29 8.41 5.99 -1.59
N GLU A 30 8.19 5.75 -0.30
CA GLU A 30 9.28 5.45 0.62
C GLU A 30 9.91 4.08 0.38
N ALA A 31 9.11 3.04 0.13
CA ALA A 31 9.64 1.73 -0.25
C ALA A 31 10.48 1.81 -1.54
N THR A 32 10.08 2.65 -2.50
CA THR A 32 10.85 2.87 -3.72
C THR A 32 12.19 3.51 -3.42
N GLN A 33 12.24 4.52 -2.54
CA GLN A 33 13.48 5.14 -2.09
C GLN A 33 14.41 4.12 -1.40
N ILE A 34 13.88 3.33 -0.46
CA ILE A 34 14.68 2.30 0.24
C ILE A 34 15.22 1.27 -0.76
N PHE A 35 14.42 0.84 -1.73
CA PHE A 35 14.83 -0.10 -2.76
C PHE A 35 15.99 0.46 -3.63
N GLU A 36 15.96 1.75 -3.95
CA GLU A 36 17.02 2.42 -4.73
C GLU A 36 18.29 2.71 -3.93
N GLU A 37 18.17 2.95 -2.62
CA GLU A 37 19.28 3.31 -1.73
C GLU A 37 20.02 2.11 -1.13
N ALA A 38 19.36 0.96 -1.04
CA ALA A 38 19.91 -0.23 -0.38
C ALA A 38 21.12 -0.82 -1.13
N THR A 39 22.32 -0.50 -0.67
CA THR A 39 23.58 -1.15 -1.05
C THR A 39 24.17 -1.94 0.12
N PRO A 40 24.98 -2.99 -0.14
CA PRO A 40 25.11 -3.72 -1.40
C PRO A 40 23.81 -4.47 -1.78
N ASN A 41 23.74 -5.03 -3.00
CA ASN A 41 22.54 -5.69 -3.56
C ASN A 41 21.94 -6.81 -2.69
N ASP A 42 22.70 -7.35 -1.74
CA ASP A 42 22.25 -8.37 -0.77
C ASP A 42 21.63 -7.76 0.51
N ASN A 43 21.41 -6.44 0.54
CA ASN A 43 20.79 -5.77 1.68
C ASN A 43 19.32 -6.21 1.77
N PRO A 44 18.89 -6.85 2.89
CA PRO A 44 17.53 -7.30 3.07
C PRO A 44 16.50 -6.15 3.00
N ALA A 45 16.92 -4.90 3.20
CA ALA A 45 16.08 -3.73 3.01
C ALA A 45 15.50 -3.64 1.60
N ALA A 46 16.28 -3.96 0.55
CA ALA A 46 15.83 -3.92 -0.83
C ALA A 46 14.70 -4.93 -1.07
N SER A 47 14.89 -6.19 -0.65
CA SER A 47 13.88 -7.23 -0.83
C SER A 47 12.60 -6.94 -0.03
N LEU A 48 12.75 -6.47 1.21
CA LEU A 48 11.60 -6.08 2.04
C LEU A 48 10.83 -4.90 1.46
N ALA A 49 11.54 -3.90 0.93
CA ALA A 49 10.94 -2.75 0.28
C ALA A 49 10.22 -3.15 -1.02
N GLN A 50 10.82 -4.03 -1.83
CA GLN A 50 10.17 -4.56 -3.03
C GLN A 50 8.90 -5.34 -2.68
N SER A 51 8.92 -6.17 -1.64
CA SER A 51 7.71 -6.85 -1.16
C SER A 51 6.66 -5.84 -0.67
N ALA A 52 7.05 -4.76 0.01
CA ALA A 52 6.12 -3.72 0.43
C ALA A 52 5.42 -3.07 -0.79
N ILE A 53 6.14 -2.80 -1.88
CA ILE A 53 5.57 -2.25 -3.12
C ILE A 53 4.54 -3.22 -3.73
N GLN A 54 4.85 -4.52 -3.77
CA GLN A 54 3.93 -5.54 -4.29
C GLN A 54 2.63 -5.61 -3.48
N GLU A 55 2.72 -5.52 -2.15
CA GLU A 55 1.56 -5.48 -1.27
C GLU A 55 0.75 -4.18 -1.45
N VAL A 56 1.42 -3.04 -1.68
CA VAL A 56 0.72 -1.80 -2.06
C VAL A 56 -0.06 -2.00 -3.35
N ASP A 57 0.56 -2.56 -4.39
CA ASP A 57 -0.08 -2.75 -5.69
C ASP A 57 -1.29 -3.69 -5.60
N ALA A 58 -1.19 -4.76 -4.81
CA ALA A 58 -2.32 -5.66 -4.53
C ALA A 58 -3.46 -4.96 -3.78
N ALA A 59 -3.15 -4.13 -2.79
CA ALA A 59 -4.17 -3.34 -2.09
C ALA A 59 -4.88 -2.35 -3.02
N LEU A 60 -4.12 -1.67 -3.90
CA LEU A 60 -4.66 -0.73 -4.88
C LEU A 60 -5.57 -1.43 -5.90
N GLU A 61 -5.21 -2.61 -6.40
CA GLU A 61 -6.06 -3.37 -7.34
C GLU A 61 -7.43 -3.67 -6.71
N HIS A 62 -7.45 -4.08 -5.43
CA HIS A 62 -8.71 -4.30 -4.73
C HIS A 62 -9.50 -3.01 -4.52
N TYR A 63 -8.85 -1.91 -4.16
CA TYR A 63 -9.54 -0.63 -4.04
C TYR A 63 -10.12 -0.12 -5.37
N ASP A 64 -9.38 -0.23 -6.47
CA ASP A 64 -9.87 0.17 -7.78
C ASP A 64 -11.08 -0.68 -8.19
N ARG A 65 -11.03 -2.02 -7.98
CA ARG A 65 -12.19 -2.89 -8.18
C ARG A 65 -13.40 -2.54 -7.31
N ALA A 66 -13.18 -2.05 -6.09
CA ALA A 66 -14.27 -1.59 -5.24
C ALA A 66 -14.92 -0.31 -5.79
N LEU A 67 -14.12 0.61 -6.32
CA LEU A 67 -14.57 1.88 -6.92
C LEU A 67 -15.22 1.70 -8.31
N GLU A 68 -14.83 0.66 -9.06
CA GLU A 68 -15.46 0.28 -10.33
C GLU A 68 -16.87 -0.30 -10.16
N ASN A 69 -17.20 -0.80 -8.96
CA ASN A 69 -18.48 -1.44 -8.64
C ASN A 69 -19.25 -0.68 -7.54
N PRO A 70 -19.48 0.64 -7.70
CA PRO A 70 -20.04 1.50 -6.66
C PRO A 70 -21.45 1.07 -6.24
N ASP A 71 -22.27 0.65 -7.20
CA ASP A 71 -23.66 0.29 -6.98
C ASP A 71 -23.84 -1.15 -6.46
N ASP A 72 -22.79 -1.98 -6.50
CA ASP A 72 -22.79 -3.33 -5.91
C ASP A 72 -22.05 -3.31 -4.56
N GLN A 73 -22.82 -3.03 -3.50
CA GLN A 73 -22.29 -2.95 -2.14
C GLN A 73 -21.58 -4.23 -1.68
N LYS A 74 -22.00 -5.40 -2.17
CA LYS A 74 -21.39 -6.68 -1.81
C LYS A 74 -20.01 -6.81 -2.43
N ILE A 75 -19.88 -6.46 -3.71
CA ILE A 75 -18.59 -6.43 -4.41
C ILE A 75 -17.68 -5.36 -3.80
N ALA A 76 -18.16 -4.12 -3.65
CA ALA A 76 -17.37 -3.01 -3.11
C ALA A 76 -16.84 -3.30 -1.70
N THR A 77 -17.70 -3.77 -0.79
CA THR A 77 -17.31 -4.13 0.58
C THR A 77 -16.36 -5.34 0.59
N GLY A 78 -16.59 -6.32 -0.27
CA GLY A 78 -15.73 -7.50 -0.39
C GLY A 78 -14.32 -7.14 -0.88
N CYS A 79 -14.21 -6.28 -1.88
CA CYS A 79 -12.94 -5.76 -2.38
C CYS A 79 -12.23 -4.89 -1.34
N PHE A 80 -12.95 -3.96 -0.69
CA PHE A 80 -12.39 -3.15 0.39
C PHE A 80 -11.81 -4.02 1.52
N SER A 81 -12.53 -5.06 1.93
CA SER A 81 -12.08 -5.98 2.97
C SER A 81 -10.84 -6.79 2.57
N ARG A 82 -10.71 -7.14 1.28
CA ARG A 82 -9.54 -7.83 0.73
C ARG A 82 -8.32 -6.94 0.61
N ALA A 83 -8.48 -5.63 0.42
CA ALA A 83 -7.36 -4.69 0.39
C ALA A 83 -6.67 -4.52 1.76
N TYR A 84 -7.42 -4.67 2.86
CA TYR A 84 -6.93 -4.44 4.22
C TYR A 84 -5.68 -5.27 4.62
N PRO A 85 -5.65 -6.60 4.45
CA PRO A 85 -4.46 -7.39 4.80
C PRO A 85 -3.22 -6.97 4.01
N HIS A 86 -3.38 -6.63 2.73
CA HIS A 86 -2.27 -6.13 1.89
C HIS A 86 -1.76 -4.78 2.40
N ARG A 87 -2.65 -3.84 2.76
CA ARG A 87 -2.25 -2.55 3.36
C ARG A 87 -1.44 -2.74 4.64
N VAL A 88 -1.91 -3.58 5.56
CA VAL A 88 -1.21 -3.88 6.82
C VAL A 88 0.14 -4.52 6.53
N LYS A 89 0.17 -5.46 5.58
CA LYS A 89 1.41 -6.15 5.21
C LYS A 89 2.45 -5.20 4.63
N ALA A 90 2.03 -4.29 3.76
CA ALA A 90 2.89 -3.24 3.22
C ALA A 90 3.50 -2.36 4.33
N GLU A 91 2.71 -1.96 5.33
CA GLU A 91 3.18 -1.19 6.49
C GLU A 91 4.22 -1.98 7.31
N GLU A 92 3.96 -3.26 7.59
CA GLU A 92 4.91 -4.14 8.30
C GLU A 92 6.22 -4.31 7.53
N LEU A 93 6.14 -4.54 6.22
CA LEU A 93 7.30 -4.75 5.36
C LEU A 93 8.14 -3.48 5.25
N LEU A 94 7.50 -2.32 5.10
CA LEU A 94 8.20 -1.03 5.12
C LEU A 94 8.91 -0.79 6.46
N ALA A 95 8.26 -1.09 7.59
CA ALA A 95 8.89 -0.98 8.91
C ALA A 95 10.14 -1.87 9.03
N LYS A 96 10.09 -3.11 8.51
CA LYS A 96 11.24 -4.00 8.46
C LYS A 96 12.33 -3.51 7.51
N ALA A 97 11.95 -2.96 6.35
CA ALA A 97 12.89 -2.41 5.38
C ALA A 97 13.66 -1.21 5.98
N ARG A 98 12.97 -0.32 6.69
CA ARG A 98 13.58 0.80 7.43
C ARG A 98 14.59 0.30 8.46
N ALA A 99 14.22 -0.72 9.24
CA ALA A 99 15.10 -1.29 10.26
C ALA A 99 16.37 -1.90 9.62
N ALA A 100 16.22 -2.60 8.50
CA ALA A 100 17.34 -3.17 7.76
C ALA A 100 18.25 -2.11 7.11
N LEU A 101 17.70 -0.97 6.67
CA LEU A 101 18.48 0.12 6.06
C LEU A 101 19.38 0.86 7.07
N ILE A 102 18.99 0.87 8.35
CA ILE A 102 19.74 1.53 9.43
C ILE A 102 20.78 0.58 10.05
N ASP A 103 20.75 -0.71 9.70
CA ASP A 103 21.67 -1.70 10.24
C ASP A 103 23.11 -1.43 9.74
N PRO A 104 24.06 -1.12 10.64
CA PRO A 104 25.45 -0.79 10.27
C PRO A 104 26.23 -1.94 9.61
N ILE A 105 25.65 -3.14 9.52
CA ILE A 105 26.21 -4.26 8.75
C ILE A 105 26.12 -4.01 7.23
N TYR A 106 25.20 -3.15 6.76
CA TYR A 106 25.01 -2.83 5.34
C TYR A 106 25.31 -1.34 5.09
N PRO A 107 26.55 -0.97 4.69
CA PRO A 107 26.91 0.42 4.48
C PRO A 107 26.10 1.03 3.33
N LYS A 108 25.60 2.25 3.54
CA LYS A 108 24.90 3.02 2.50
C LYS A 108 25.86 3.41 1.37
N LYS A 109 25.31 3.69 0.18
CA LYS A 109 26.09 3.97 -1.04
C LYS A 109 27.04 5.16 -0.90
N ASP A 110 26.67 6.14 -0.09
CA ASP A 110 27.43 7.34 0.28
C ASP A 110 28.50 7.08 1.36
N GLN A 111 28.52 5.88 1.94
CA GLN A 111 29.48 5.43 2.95
C GLN A 111 30.53 4.44 2.40
N LEU A 112 30.45 4.09 1.11
CA LEU A 112 31.46 3.28 0.43
C LEU A 112 32.57 4.20 -0.11
N PRO A 113 33.86 3.84 0.06
CA PRO A 113 35.01 4.66 -0.33
C PRO A 113 35.18 4.84 -1.84
#